data_AF-M8AW93-F1
#
_entry.id   AF-M8AW93-F1
#
_cell.length_a   1.000
_cell.length_b   1.000
_cell.length_c   1.000
_cell.angle_alpha   90.00
_cell.angle_beta   90.00
_cell.angle_gamma   90.00
#
_symmetry.space_group_name_H-M   'P 1'
#
loop_
_entity.id
_entity.type
_entity.pdbx_description
1 polymer ?
#
loop_
_entity_poly.entity_id
_entity_poly.type
_entity_poly.pdbx_seq_one_letter_code
_entity_poly.pdbx_strand_id
1 'polypeptide(L)'
;MAEINHDAAEEGDRQLLSTLPKKERMWKPFFLYRGCWLTPRAVTSITLLQSQFAPRPDDVVLATFPNWHYMNKDHVRGYWEQSVAEPHRVLFLKYDDMMADAGKHVKMIAEFLRVPFTGEEVSGGAVEEVVSRCSFENLKSLLVNSSGVSDRIGGMPMENSSYFRAGKVGDWKTHLTEEMAKKLDCIVEEKLRGSGLTF
;
A
#
# COMPACT_ATOMS: atom_id res chain seq x y z
N MET A 1 -11.28 3.01 -30.02
CA MET A 1 -10.44 1.94 -29.46
C MET A 1 -9.10 2.03 -30.14
N ALA A 2 -8.05 2.44 -29.44
CA ALA A 2 -6.69 2.35 -29.97
C ALA A 2 -6.18 0.95 -29.66
N GLU A 3 -5.84 0.18 -30.69
CA GLU A 3 -5.13 -1.09 -30.54
C GLU A 3 -3.77 -0.80 -29.93
N ILE A 4 -3.53 -1.30 -28.72
CA ILE A 4 -2.22 -1.26 -28.08
C ILE A 4 -1.36 -2.28 -28.84
N ASN A 5 -0.43 -1.78 -29.65
CA ASN A 5 0.56 -2.61 -30.32
C ASN A 5 1.52 -3.19 -29.27
N HIS A 6 1.23 -4.43 -28.86
CA HIS A 6 1.89 -5.11 -27.75
C HIS A 6 3.41 -5.28 -27.98
N ASP A 7 3.83 -5.38 -29.24
CA ASP A 7 5.23 -5.61 -29.63
C ASP A 7 6.10 -4.36 -29.48
N ALA A 8 5.55 -3.17 -29.75
CA ALA A 8 6.27 -1.91 -29.59
C ALA A 8 6.44 -1.52 -28.11
N ALA A 9 5.46 -1.86 -27.26
CA ALA A 9 5.53 -1.65 -25.81
C ALA A 9 6.60 -2.54 -25.17
N GLU A 10 6.69 -3.82 -25.59
CA GLU A 10 7.70 -4.74 -25.06
C GLU A 10 9.13 -4.35 -25.45
N GLU A 11 9.36 -3.84 -26.66
CA GLU A 11 10.70 -3.40 -27.10
C GLU A 11 11.15 -2.13 -26.36
N GLY A 12 10.26 -1.15 -26.18
CA GLY A 12 10.52 0.06 -25.41
C GLY A 12 10.86 -0.22 -23.94
N ASP A 13 10.18 -1.19 -23.34
CA ASP A 13 10.46 -1.62 -21.97
C ASP A 13 11.81 -2.30 -21.83
N ARG A 14 12.20 -3.16 -22.80
CA ARG A 14 13.51 -3.80 -22.82
C ARG A 14 14.63 -2.78 -22.96
N GLN A 15 14.44 -1.76 -23.80
CA GLN A 15 15.39 -0.68 -23.95
C GLN A 15 15.54 0.11 -22.65
N LEU A 16 14.44 0.52 -22.01
CA LEU A 16 14.49 1.23 -20.73
C LEU A 16 15.22 0.40 -19.66
N LEU A 17 14.82 -0.86 -19.47
CA LEU A 17 15.43 -1.73 -18.46
C LEU A 17 16.94 -1.90 -18.68
N SER A 18 17.41 -1.92 -19.92
CA SER A 18 18.84 -2.02 -20.24
C SER A 18 19.67 -0.82 -19.75
N THR A 19 19.04 0.34 -19.58
CA THR A 19 19.71 1.58 -19.13
C THR A 19 19.73 1.77 -17.62
N LEU A 20 18.89 1.03 -16.88
CA LEU A 20 18.73 1.20 -15.44
C LEU A 20 19.76 0.39 -14.65
N PRO A 21 20.25 0.90 -13.49
CA PRO A 21 21.10 0.12 -12.59
C PRO A 21 20.41 -1.18 -12.17
N LYS A 22 21.11 -2.31 -12.30
CA LYS A 22 20.61 -3.66 -12.02
C LYS A 22 21.26 -4.25 -10.77
N LYS A 23 20.46 -4.93 -9.94
CA LYS A 23 20.93 -5.72 -8.79
C LYS A 23 20.36 -7.13 -8.85
N GLU A 24 21.23 -8.13 -8.86
CA GLU A 24 20.82 -9.53 -8.80
C GLU A 24 20.32 -9.90 -7.39
N ARG A 25 19.23 -10.66 -7.33
CA ARG A 25 18.60 -11.20 -6.12
C ARG A 25 18.23 -12.66 -6.38
N MET A 26 17.85 -13.41 -5.34
CA MET A 26 17.71 -14.88 -5.36
C MET A 26 16.92 -15.45 -6.55
N TRP A 27 15.93 -14.72 -7.10
CA TRP A 27 15.04 -15.29 -8.12
C TRP A 27 14.91 -14.45 -9.39
N LYS A 28 15.07 -13.12 -9.32
CA LYS A 28 15.00 -12.20 -10.47
C LYS A 28 15.83 -10.94 -10.21
N PRO A 29 16.36 -10.28 -11.26
CA PRO A 29 17.01 -8.99 -11.12
C PRO A 29 16.02 -7.90 -10.70
N PHE A 30 16.51 -6.92 -9.95
CA PHE A 30 15.80 -5.68 -9.64
C PHE A 30 16.49 -4.51 -10.33
N PHE A 31 15.69 -3.53 -10.76
CA PHE A 31 16.12 -2.35 -11.48
C PHE A 31 15.82 -1.11 -10.64
N LEU A 32 16.78 -0.19 -10.55
CA LEU A 32 16.60 1.08 -9.84
C LEU A 32 15.86 2.05 -10.76
N TYR A 33 14.57 2.26 -10.52
CA TYR A 33 13.72 3.20 -11.25
C TYR A 33 13.15 4.24 -10.29
N ARG A 34 13.44 5.53 -10.55
CA ARG A 34 13.00 6.68 -9.72
C ARG A 34 13.29 6.50 -8.21
N GLY A 35 14.46 5.95 -7.89
CA GLY A 35 14.91 5.73 -6.52
C GLY A 35 14.43 4.42 -5.87
N CYS A 36 13.58 3.64 -6.53
CA CYS A 36 13.06 2.37 -6.03
C CYS A 36 13.64 1.16 -6.75
N TRP A 37 13.97 0.10 -6.00
CA TRP A 37 14.36 -1.18 -6.58
C TRP A 37 13.11 -1.99 -6.91
N LEU A 38 12.86 -2.17 -8.20
CA LEU A 38 11.62 -2.77 -8.71
C LEU A 38 11.91 -3.97 -9.61
N THR A 39 10.94 -4.87 -9.72
CA THR A 39 11.00 -5.95 -10.71
C THR A 39 10.78 -5.38 -12.13
N PRO A 40 11.25 -6.05 -13.20
CA PRO A 40 11.00 -5.62 -14.58
C PRO A 40 9.53 -5.32 -14.85
N ARG A 41 8.65 -6.23 -14.44
CA ARG A 41 7.20 -6.09 -14.59
C ARG A 41 6.67 -4.84 -13.89
N ALA A 42 7.15 -4.53 -12.69
CA ALA A 42 6.73 -3.33 -11.97
C ALA A 42 7.19 -2.05 -12.69
N VAL A 43 8.42 -2.01 -13.24
CA VAL A 43 8.90 -0.86 -14.03
C VAL A 43 8.02 -0.65 -15.26
N THR A 44 7.80 -1.70 -16.05
CA THR A 44 6.87 -1.72 -17.20
C THR A 44 5.47 -1.26 -16.83
N SER A 45 4.90 -1.80 -15.75
CA SER A 45 3.55 -1.41 -15.32
C SER A 45 3.49 0.06 -14.93
N ILE A 46 4.53 0.60 -14.29
CA ILE A 46 4.59 2.02 -13.93
C ILE A 46 4.71 2.91 -15.17
N THR A 47 5.56 2.57 -16.13
CA THR A 47 5.70 3.35 -17.38
C THR A 47 4.40 3.35 -18.18
N LEU A 48 3.73 2.20 -18.24
CA LEU A 48 2.42 2.06 -18.88
C LEU A 48 1.36 2.91 -18.17
N LEU A 49 1.25 2.79 -16.84
CA LEU A 49 0.32 3.62 -16.07
C LEU A 49 0.61 5.12 -16.26
N GLN A 50 1.87 5.53 -16.24
CA GLN A 50 2.24 6.94 -16.42
C GLN A 50 1.90 7.49 -17.81
N SER A 51 1.89 6.63 -18.84
CA SER A 51 1.59 7.04 -20.22
C SER A 51 0.10 6.98 -20.56
N GLN A 52 -0.66 6.11 -19.90
CA GLN A 52 -2.05 5.81 -20.29
C GLN A 52 -3.10 6.18 -19.24
N PHE A 53 -2.72 6.30 -17.96
CA PHE A 53 -3.67 6.61 -16.91
C PHE A 53 -3.99 8.10 -16.90
N ALA A 54 -5.23 8.43 -17.24
CA ALA A 54 -5.79 9.78 -17.13
C ALA A 54 -6.71 9.84 -15.90
N PRO A 55 -6.24 10.37 -14.75
CA PRO A 55 -7.08 10.48 -13.56
C PRO A 55 -8.22 11.46 -13.79
N ARG A 56 -9.39 11.11 -13.26
CA ARG A 56 -10.55 11.99 -13.19
C ARG A 56 -10.59 12.69 -11.84
N PRO A 57 -11.24 13.86 -11.73
CA PRO A 57 -11.34 14.59 -10.47
C PRO A 57 -12.04 13.83 -9.33
N ASP A 58 -12.89 12.86 -9.67
CA ASP A 58 -13.66 12.00 -8.76
C ASP A 58 -12.97 10.65 -8.45
N ASP A 59 -11.78 10.40 -9.02
CA ASP A 59 -11.03 9.18 -8.72
C ASP A 59 -10.44 9.24 -7.32
N VAL A 60 -10.54 8.11 -6.60
CA VAL A 60 -9.92 7.92 -5.30
C VAL A 60 -8.81 6.88 -5.43
N VAL A 61 -7.60 7.26 -5.05
CA VAL A 61 -6.43 6.38 -5.08
C VAL A 61 -6.09 5.92 -3.66
N LEU A 62 -6.17 4.61 -3.42
CA LEU A 62 -5.64 3.99 -2.22
C LEU A 62 -4.15 3.67 -2.44
N ALA A 63 -3.28 4.41 -1.75
CA ALA A 63 -1.85 4.16 -1.76
C ALA A 63 -1.44 3.37 -0.51
N THR A 64 -0.91 2.16 -0.69
CA THR A 64 -0.33 1.34 0.38
C THR A 64 1.08 0.90 -0.01
N PHE A 65 1.89 0.55 1.00
CA PHE A 65 3.27 0.16 0.79
C PHE A 65 3.46 -1.31 1.19
N PRO A 66 3.83 -2.19 0.25
CA PRO A 66 4.20 -3.55 0.61
C PRO A 66 5.58 -3.51 1.27
N ASN A 67 5.66 -3.95 2.54
CA ASN A 67 6.85 -4.28 3.33
C ASN A 67 8.11 -3.40 3.12
N TRP A 68 8.56 -2.74 4.18
CA TRP A 68 9.64 -1.73 4.26
C TRP A 68 10.98 -2.01 3.54
N HIS A 69 11.25 -3.25 3.13
CA HIS A 69 12.50 -3.70 2.52
C HIS A 69 12.72 -3.20 1.07
N TYR A 70 11.70 -2.64 0.43
CA TYR A 70 11.76 -2.15 -0.96
C TYR A 70 11.88 -0.63 -1.09
N MET A 71 12.03 0.11 0.02
CA MET A 71 11.73 1.55 0.04
C MET A 71 12.92 2.48 -0.28
N ASN A 72 12.65 3.47 -1.15
CA ASN A 72 13.36 4.75 -1.17
C ASN A 72 13.03 5.55 0.11
N LYS A 73 13.94 6.43 0.54
CA LYS A 73 13.85 7.21 1.78
C LYS A 73 12.63 8.14 1.86
N ASP A 74 12.01 8.47 0.73
CA ASP A 74 11.07 9.60 0.65
C ASP A 74 9.59 9.21 0.57
N HIS A 75 9.22 7.92 0.54
CA HIS A 75 7.82 7.56 0.24
C HIS A 75 6.83 7.85 1.37
N VAL A 76 7.04 7.29 2.57
CA VAL A 76 6.13 7.54 3.70
C VAL A 76 6.15 9.01 4.07
N ARG A 77 7.36 9.60 4.08
CA ARG A 77 7.57 11.01 4.35
C ARG A 77 6.85 11.91 3.34
N GLY A 78 6.96 11.63 2.04
CA GLY A 78 6.33 12.43 1.00
C GLY A 78 4.80 12.41 1.08
N TYR A 79 4.18 11.24 1.31
CA TYR A 79 2.73 11.18 1.51
C TYR A 79 2.29 11.87 2.81
N TRP A 80 3.09 11.77 3.88
CA TRP A 80 2.86 12.49 5.12
C TRP A 80 2.91 14.01 4.92
N GLU A 81 3.99 14.52 4.34
CA GLU A 81 4.17 15.95 4.05
C GLU A 81 3.04 16.47 3.15
N GLN A 82 2.62 15.70 2.13
CA GLN A 82 1.48 16.05 1.29
C GLN A 82 0.16 16.05 2.05
N SER A 83 -0.06 15.13 3.00
CA SER A 83 -1.26 15.12 3.83
C SER A 83 -1.35 16.32 4.78
N VAL A 84 -0.20 16.81 5.24
CA VAL A 84 -0.12 18.04 6.04
C VAL A 84 -0.38 19.26 5.17
N ALA A 85 0.18 19.30 3.96
CA ALA A 85 0.02 20.43 3.04
C ALA A 85 -1.37 20.51 2.39
N GLU A 86 -1.95 19.36 2.03
CA GLU A 86 -3.23 19.24 1.32
C GLU A 86 -4.17 18.21 1.99
N PRO A 87 -4.64 18.46 3.23
CA PRO A 87 -5.45 17.49 3.99
C PRO A 87 -6.80 17.17 3.34
N HIS A 88 -7.28 18.02 2.43
CA HIS A 88 -8.50 17.80 1.66
C HIS A 88 -8.31 16.90 0.44
N ARG A 89 -7.06 16.58 0.08
CA ARG A 89 -6.67 15.77 -1.09
C ARG A 89 -5.93 14.50 -0.70
N VAL A 90 -5.22 14.49 0.42
CA VAL A 90 -4.49 13.33 0.92
C VAL A 90 -4.86 13.07 2.38
N LEU A 91 -5.51 11.94 2.64
CA LEU A 91 -5.75 11.41 3.99
C LEU A 91 -4.65 10.41 4.33
N PHE A 92 -3.88 10.70 5.39
CA PHE A 92 -2.86 9.79 5.89
C PHE A 92 -3.40 8.98 7.06
N LEU A 93 -3.30 7.65 6.98
CA LEU A 93 -3.80 6.71 7.99
C LEU A 93 -2.65 5.85 8.52
N LYS A 94 -2.56 5.73 9.84
CA LYS A 94 -1.66 4.78 10.50
C LYS A 94 -2.43 3.52 10.87
N TYR A 95 -1.84 2.36 10.57
CA TYR A 95 -2.48 1.07 10.85
C TYR A 95 -2.80 0.91 12.34
N ASP A 96 -1.85 1.24 13.22
CA ASP A 96 -2.00 1.08 14.67
C ASP A 96 -3.13 1.96 15.23
N ASP A 97 -3.27 3.19 14.73
CA ASP A 97 -4.37 4.08 15.11
C ASP A 97 -5.73 3.53 14.63
N MET A 98 -5.79 2.99 13.40
CA MET A 98 -7.01 2.34 12.88
C MET A 98 -7.38 1.10 13.69
N MET A 99 -6.39 0.31 14.13
CA MET A 99 -6.62 -0.86 14.96
C MET A 99 -7.07 -0.48 16.38
N ALA A 100 -6.64 0.68 16.88
CA ALA A 100 -7.06 1.19 18.18
C ALA A 100 -8.51 1.72 18.17
N ASP A 101 -8.93 2.40 17.09
CA ASP A 101 -10.29 2.91 16.93
C ASP A 101 -10.73 2.91 15.45
N ALA A 102 -11.23 1.76 14.99
CA ALA A 102 -11.68 1.59 13.61
C ALA A 102 -12.89 2.47 13.28
N GLY A 103 -13.82 2.65 14.23
CA GLY A 103 -15.04 3.43 14.02
C GLY A 103 -14.74 4.91 13.75
N LYS A 104 -13.81 5.50 14.50
CA LYS A 104 -13.32 6.86 14.24
C LYS A 104 -12.72 6.99 12.85
N HIS A 105 -11.85 6.05 12.45
CA HIS A 105 -11.18 6.13 11.14
C HIS A 105 -12.13 5.87 9.97
N VAL A 106 -13.15 5.00 10.13
CA VAL A 106 -14.22 4.83 9.14
C VAL A 106 -14.99 6.13 8.93
N LYS A 107 -15.32 6.86 10.00
CA LYS A 107 -15.94 8.20 9.90
C LYS A 107 -15.02 9.20 9.19
N MET A 108 -13.73 9.24 9.55
CA MET A 108 -12.74 10.11 8.89
C MET A 108 -12.61 9.82 7.39
N ILE A 109 -12.61 8.54 6.98
CA ILE A 109 -12.59 8.14 5.57
C ILE A 109 -13.86 8.61 4.87
N ALA A 110 -15.03 8.40 5.47
CA ALA A 110 -16.31 8.82 4.90
C ALA A 110 -16.38 10.34 4.69
N GLU A 111 -15.91 11.13 5.67
CA GLU A 111 -15.77 12.58 5.56
C GLU A 111 -14.82 12.99 4.42
N PHE A 112 -13.66 12.34 4.32
CA PHE A 112 -12.68 12.60 3.27
C PHE A 112 -13.24 12.29 1.87
N LEU A 113 -14.01 11.21 1.75
CA LEU A 113 -14.72 10.81 0.52
C LEU A 113 -15.96 11.67 0.22
N ARG A 114 -16.24 12.70 1.03
CA ARG A 114 -17.39 13.61 0.89
C ARG A 114 -18.76 12.92 1.02
N VAL A 115 -18.79 11.82 1.77
CA VAL A 115 -19.99 11.05 2.10
C VAL A 115 -20.07 10.79 3.62
N PRO A 116 -20.06 11.85 4.46
CA PRO A 116 -20.08 11.68 5.90
C PRO A 116 -21.36 10.97 6.34
N PHE A 117 -21.24 10.11 7.36
CA PHE A 117 -22.41 9.49 7.98
C PHE A 117 -23.33 10.54 8.59
N THR A 118 -24.62 10.38 8.39
CA THR A 118 -25.67 11.17 9.05
C THR A 118 -25.81 10.78 10.53
N GLY A 119 -26.41 11.67 11.33
CA GLY A 119 -26.70 11.36 12.73
C GLY A 119 -27.60 10.13 12.90
N GLU A 120 -28.54 9.93 11.97
CA GLU A 120 -29.41 8.76 11.94
C GLU A 120 -28.61 7.47 11.66
N GLU A 121 -27.74 7.46 10.64
CA GLU A 121 -26.88 6.30 10.34
C GLU A 121 -25.94 5.95 11.49
N VAL A 122 -25.34 6.96 12.13
CA VAL A 122 -24.51 6.75 13.31
C VAL A 122 -25.33 6.15 14.46
N SER A 123 -26.52 6.71 14.74
CA SER A 123 -27.40 6.17 15.80
C SER A 123 -27.96 4.78 15.48
N GLY A 124 -28.10 4.46 14.18
CA GLY A 124 -28.55 3.18 13.67
C GLY A 124 -27.46 2.11 13.58
N GLY A 125 -26.22 2.43 13.95
CA GLY A 125 -25.12 1.46 14.00
C GLY A 125 -24.41 1.19 12.66
N ALA A 126 -24.58 2.06 11.66
CA ALA A 126 -24.01 1.86 10.33
C ALA A 126 -22.47 1.81 10.35
N VAL A 127 -21.85 2.57 11.25
CA VAL A 127 -20.38 2.61 11.38
C VAL A 127 -19.88 1.28 11.94
N GLU A 128 -20.53 0.76 12.98
CA GLU A 128 -20.24 -0.53 13.60
C GLU A 128 -20.47 -1.68 12.61
N GLU A 129 -21.50 -1.57 11.76
CA GLU A 129 -21.76 -2.54 10.70
C GLU A 129 -20.63 -2.57 9.66
N VAL A 130 -20.18 -1.40 9.18
CA VAL A 130 -19.04 -1.29 8.25
C VAL A 130 -17.78 -1.88 8.89
N VAL A 131 -17.46 -1.51 10.13
CA VAL A 131 -16.31 -2.05 10.86
C VAL A 131 -16.40 -3.57 10.99
N SER A 132 -17.57 -4.10 11.33
CA SER A 132 -17.81 -5.54 11.47
C SER A 132 -17.61 -6.28 10.15
N ARG A 133 -18.21 -5.79 9.06
CA ARG A 133 -18.09 -6.38 7.72
C ARG A 133 -16.65 -6.36 7.19
N CYS A 134 -15.91 -5.29 7.47
CA CYS A 134 -14.51 -5.14 7.06
C CYS A 134 -13.51 -5.69 8.08
N SER A 135 -13.97 -6.30 9.17
CA SER A 135 -13.09 -6.83 10.22
C SER A 135 -12.22 -7.98 9.69
N PHE A 136 -11.02 -8.11 10.27
CA PHE A 136 -10.08 -9.16 9.89
C PHE A 136 -10.70 -10.56 9.99
N GLU A 137 -11.39 -10.87 11.09
CA GLU A 137 -12.00 -12.17 11.32
C GLU A 137 -13.13 -12.45 10.32
N ASN A 138 -13.99 -11.46 10.06
CA ASN A 138 -15.07 -11.61 9.08
C ASN A 138 -14.50 -11.86 7.68
N LEU A 139 -13.59 -11.00 7.20
CA LEU A 139 -12.98 -11.13 5.88
C LEU A 139 -12.20 -12.44 5.73
N LYS A 140 -11.43 -12.86 6.74
CA LYS A 140 -10.67 -14.12 6.73
C LYS A 140 -11.56 -15.35 6.60
N SER A 141 -12.74 -15.32 7.22
CA SER A 141 -13.70 -16.44 7.22
C SER A 141 -14.42 -16.65 5.87
N LEU A 142 -14.44 -15.64 4.99
CA LEU A 142 -15.11 -15.75 3.69
C LEU A 142 -14.43 -16.82 2.82
N LEU A 143 -15.22 -17.66 2.15
CA LEU A 143 -14.72 -18.76 1.32
C LEU A 143 -13.72 -18.29 0.25
N VAL A 144 -13.98 -17.15 -0.38
CA VAL A 144 -13.08 -16.54 -1.38
C VAL A 144 -11.69 -16.23 -0.81
N ASN A 145 -11.60 -15.96 0.49
CA ASN A 145 -10.37 -15.60 1.18
C ASN A 145 -9.68 -16.79 1.86
N SER A 146 -10.43 -17.84 2.21
CA SER A 146 -9.85 -19.03 2.83
C SER A 146 -9.37 -20.08 1.82
N SER A 147 -9.97 -20.16 0.63
CA SER A 147 -9.60 -21.16 -0.40
C SER A 147 -9.46 -20.61 -1.83
N GLY A 148 -9.69 -19.31 -2.04
CA GLY A 148 -9.54 -18.68 -3.35
C GLY A 148 -8.09 -18.43 -3.74
N VAL A 149 -7.85 -18.24 -5.05
CA VAL A 149 -6.56 -17.85 -5.63
C VAL A 149 -6.80 -16.68 -6.57
N SER A 150 -6.38 -15.48 -6.17
CA SER A 150 -6.59 -14.25 -6.97
C SER A 150 -5.33 -13.71 -7.61
N ASP A 151 -4.15 -13.93 -7.03
CA ASP A 151 -2.90 -13.33 -7.52
C ASP A 151 -1.94 -14.38 -8.11
N ARG A 152 -1.26 -14.00 -9.19
CA ARG A 152 -0.19 -14.76 -9.84
C ARG A 152 1.09 -13.94 -9.82
N ILE A 153 1.62 -13.64 -8.63
CA ILE A 153 2.90 -12.93 -8.49
C ILE A 153 4.00 -13.79 -9.13
N GLY A 154 4.56 -13.30 -10.23
CA GLY A 154 5.61 -14.03 -10.96
C GLY A 154 5.16 -15.31 -11.67
N GLY A 155 3.85 -15.53 -11.83
CA GLY A 155 3.28 -16.72 -12.47
C GLY A 155 2.92 -17.87 -11.51
N MET A 156 3.21 -17.72 -10.22
CA MET A 156 2.85 -18.71 -9.20
C MET A 156 1.51 -18.34 -8.55
N PRO A 157 0.55 -19.28 -8.42
CA PRO A 157 -0.71 -19.02 -7.73
C PRO A 157 -0.43 -18.67 -6.26
N MET A 158 -0.96 -17.55 -5.80
CA MET A 158 -0.96 -17.16 -4.39
C MET A 158 -2.36 -17.34 -3.82
N GLU A 159 -2.48 -18.23 -2.85
CA GLU A 159 -3.73 -18.43 -2.11
C GLU A 159 -4.12 -17.14 -1.38
N ASN A 160 -5.39 -16.79 -1.44
CA ASN A 160 -5.92 -15.58 -0.81
C ASN A 160 -5.77 -15.62 0.73
N SER A 161 -5.67 -16.81 1.30
CA SER A 161 -5.37 -17.04 2.71
C SER A 161 -4.06 -16.37 3.14
N SER A 162 -3.11 -16.20 2.21
CA SER A 162 -1.82 -15.55 2.43
C SER A 162 -1.93 -14.07 2.79
N TYR A 163 -3.03 -13.40 2.42
CA TYR A 163 -3.30 -12.01 2.83
C TYR A 163 -3.71 -11.91 4.31
N PHE A 164 -4.15 -13.01 4.94
CA PHE A 164 -4.71 -13.05 6.30
C PHE A 164 -3.79 -13.77 7.29
N ARG A 165 -2.63 -13.18 7.60
CA ARG A 165 -1.67 -13.73 8.58
C ARG A 165 -2.16 -13.57 10.03
N ALA A 166 -1.57 -12.62 10.77
CA ALA A 166 -1.87 -12.39 12.19
C ALA A 166 -2.83 -11.22 12.42
N GLY A 167 -2.74 -10.16 11.60
CA GLY A 167 -3.59 -8.97 11.73
C GLY A 167 -3.44 -8.23 13.08
N LYS A 168 -2.26 -8.31 13.70
CA LYS A 168 -2.02 -7.80 15.07
C LYS A 168 -0.87 -6.79 15.11
N VAL A 169 -1.10 -5.70 15.84
CA VAL A 169 -0.05 -4.74 16.20
C VAL A 169 0.93 -5.41 17.16
N GLY A 170 2.23 -5.19 16.94
CA GLY A 170 3.29 -5.71 17.80
C GLY A 170 3.74 -7.15 17.53
N ASP A 171 3.21 -7.80 16.49
CA ASP A 171 3.61 -9.18 16.09
C ASP A 171 5.11 -9.30 15.78
N TRP A 172 5.78 -8.17 15.45
CA TRP A 172 7.23 -8.11 15.25
C TRP A 172 8.04 -8.63 16.44
N LYS A 173 7.52 -8.53 17.67
CA LYS A 173 8.18 -9.00 18.90
C LYS A 173 8.42 -10.51 18.92
N THR A 174 7.66 -11.27 18.13
CA THR A 174 7.83 -12.73 18.01
C THR A 174 8.92 -13.11 17.00
N HIS A 175 9.37 -12.17 16.16
CA HIS A 175 10.28 -12.40 15.05
C HIS A 175 11.62 -11.66 15.18
N LEU A 176 11.66 -10.52 15.88
CA LEU A 176 12.83 -9.67 16.01
C LEU A 176 13.36 -9.68 17.44
N THR A 177 14.68 -9.67 17.59
CA THR A 177 15.32 -9.39 18.88
C THR A 177 15.18 -7.90 19.22
N GLU A 178 15.33 -7.56 20.49
CA GLU A 178 15.32 -6.15 20.92
C GLU A 178 16.41 -5.32 20.23
N GLU A 179 17.57 -5.90 19.97
CA GLU A 179 18.65 -5.21 19.25
C GLU A 179 18.26 -4.90 17.80
N MET A 180 17.61 -5.85 17.11
CA MET A 180 17.11 -5.63 15.76
C MET A 180 16.01 -4.58 15.72
N ALA A 181 15.10 -4.61 16.69
CA ALA A 181 14.03 -3.62 16.82
C ALA A 181 14.60 -2.21 17.05
N LYS A 182 15.50 -2.05 18.03
CA LYS A 182 16.18 -0.77 18.31
C LYS A 182 16.91 -0.22 17.08
N LYS A 183 17.58 -1.08 16.30
CA LYS A 183 18.22 -0.66 15.04
C LYS A 183 17.22 -0.13 14.03
N LEU A 184 16.06 -0.78 13.89
CA LEU A 184 15.00 -0.31 13.00
C LEU A 184 14.40 1.01 13.50
N ASP A 185 14.15 1.14 14.80
CA ASP A 185 13.62 2.36 15.42
C ASP A 185 14.56 3.55 15.13
N CYS A 186 15.87 3.39 15.35
CA CYS A 186 16.84 4.43 15.02
C CYS A 186 16.82 4.82 13.54
N ILE A 187 16.70 3.85 12.62
CA ILE A 187 16.61 4.13 11.17
C ILE A 187 15.33 4.89 10.84
N VAL A 188 14.20 4.53 11.46
CA VAL A 188 12.91 5.19 11.25
C VAL A 188 12.96 6.62 11.78
N GLU A 189 13.44 6.82 13.02
CA GLU A 189 13.59 8.13 13.64
C GLU A 189 14.51 9.05 12.83
N GLU A 190 15.65 8.54 12.34
CA GLU A 190 16.56 9.32 11.50
C GLU A 190 15.89 9.77 10.20
N LYS A 191 15.18 8.85 9.52
CA LYS A 191 14.51 9.15 8.25
C LYS A 191 13.33 10.12 8.41
N LEU A 192 12.59 10.02 9.51
CA LEU A 192 11.41 10.84 9.76
C LEU A 192 11.73 12.14 10.52
N ARG A 193 12.99 12.33 10.92
CA ARG A 193 13.44 13.52 11.66
C ARG A 193 13.00 14.81 10.95
N GLY A 194 12.38 15.69 11.74
CA GLY A 194 11.91 16.99 11.27
C GLY A 194 10.60 16.96 10.46
N SER A 195 10.03 15.78 10.19
CA SER A 195 8.73 15.68 9.49
C SER A 195 7.53 15.85 10.42
N GLY A 196 7.71 15.66 11.73
CA GLY A 196 6.61 15.61 12.71
C GLY A 196 5.86 14.29 12.74
N LEU A 197 6.18 13.33 11.85
CA LEU A 197 5.60 11.98 11.87
C LEU A 197 6.30 11.10 12.91
N THR A 198 5.52 10.48 13.79
CA THR A 198 5.98 9.51 14.79
C THR A 198 5.13 8.24 14.77
N PHE A 199 5.78 7.12 15.10
CA PHE A 199 5.19 5.79 15.22
C PHE A 199 5.34 5.28 16.65
#